data_AF-A0A351ZB28-F1
#
_entry.id   AF-A0A351ZB28-F1
#
_cell.length_a   1.000
_cell.length_b   1.000
_cell.length_c   1.000
_cell.angle_alpha   90.00
_cell.angle_beta   90.00
_cell.angle_gamma   90.00
#
_symmetry.space_group_name_H-M   'P 1'
#
loop_
_entity.id
_entity.type
_entity.pdbx_description
1 polymer ?
#
loop_
_entity_poly.entity_id
_entity_poly.type
_entity_poly.pdbx_seq_one_letter_code
_entity_poly.pdbx_strand_id
1 'polypeptide(L)'
;MKPGENQDQLIMQSFGGNLETTFLVAQATGSYVYTNMRSKWKEIMSTHTSPNVEDTCWSALTDTLRDLPLKFLLQVDPGFVSHIREKGKLEQIRRCLRKIYVEINKTDDSRDILSIAKGFASEIKDEYRSFQEEWKTVEVDLKKWMGKDFKHSLTTSVEARMNLTIPSQGFKLKTIPRLIVTQKNKDLFRNSVSMAMFIDYKQ
;
A
#
# COMPACT_ATOMS: atom_id res chain seq x y z
N MET A 1 -13.48 42.03 22.44
CA MET A 1 -12.77 41.26 21.39
C MET A 1 -13.79 40.51 20.56
N LYS A 2 -13.82 40.73 19.25
CA LYS A 2 -14.75 40.03 18.34
C LYS A 2 -14.10 38.72 17.89
N PRO A 3 -14.82 37.59 17.85
CA PRO A 3 -14.27 36.33 17.33
C PRO A 3 -14.16 36.43 15.80
N GLY A 4 -12.98 36.11 15.23
CA GLY A 4 -12.80 36.02 13.77
C GLY A 4 -11.46 36.49 13.19
N GLU A 5 -10.51 37.00 13.99
CA GLU A 5 -9.25 37.57 13.48
C GLU A 5 -8.06 36.59 13.38
N ASN A 6 -8.20 35.35 13.87
CA ASN A 6 -7.19 34.32 13.64
C ASN A 6 -7.64 33.45 12.46
N GLN A 7 -6.84 33.45 11.40
CA GLN A 7 -6.96 32.62 10.20
C GLN A 7 -6.70 31.13 10.50
N ASP A 8 -7.26 30.60 11.59
CA ASP A 8 -7.28 29.17 11.85
C ASP A 8 -8.40 28.57 11.00
N GLN A 9 -8.09 28.34 9.73
CA GLN A 9 -8.93 27.54 8.85
C GLN A 9 -9.04 26.13 9.45
N LEU A 10 -10.26 25.72 9.77
CA LEU A 10 -10.58 24.33 10.10
C LEU A 10 -10.32 23.47 8.86
N ILE A 11 -9.13 22.84 8.81
CA ILE A 11 -8.85 21.80 7.82
C ILE A 11 -9.58 20.54 8.28
N MET A 12 -10.74 20.29 7.67
CA MET A 12 -11.47 19.04 7.89
C MET A 12 -10.70 17.89 7.24
N GLN A 13 -9.88 17.20 8.04
CA GLN A 13 -9.17 16.01 7.60
C GLN A 13 -10.11 14.81 7.70
N SER A 14 -10.57 14.30 6.56
CA SER A 14 -11.26 13.01 6.52
C SER A 14 -10.23 11.89 6.60
N PHE A 15 -10.21 11.16 7.71
CA PHE A 15 -9.42 9.94 7.83
C PHE A 15 -10.26 8.75 7.39
N GLY A 16 -9.58 7.66 7.02
CA GLY A 16 -10.24 6.34 6.97
C GLY A 16 -10.75 5.92 8.35
N GLY A 17 -11.30 4.70 8.43
CA GLY A 17 -11.71 4.11 9.71
C GLY A 17 -10.59 4.12 10.76
N ASN A 18 -10.95 3.97 12.03
CA ASN A 18 -9.97 3.72 13.08
C ASN A 18 -9.20 2.41 12.81
N LEU A 19 -8.08 2.23 13.51
CA LEU A 19 -7.18 1.10 13.31
C LEU A 19 -7.92 -0.23 13.40
N GLU A 20 -8.77 -0.40 14.40
CA GLU A 20 -9.56 -1.61 14.62
C GLU A 20 -10.48 -1.92 13.43
N THR A 21 -11.20 -0.92 12.91
CA THR A 21 -12.09 -1.11 11.76
C THR A 21 -11.30 -1.42 10.50
N THR A 22 -10.17 -0.73 10.28
CA THR A 22 -9.29 -0.98 9.14
C THR A 22 -8.77 -2.41 9.14
N PHE A 23 -8.28 -2.90 10.28
CA PHE A 23 -7.80 -4.27 10.40
C PHE A 23 -8.92 -5.30 10.34
N LEU A 24 -10.12 -4.99 10.89
CA LEU A 24 -11.28 -5.88 10.79
C LEU A 24 -11.68 -6.09 9.32
N VAL A 25 -11.78 -5.01 8.55
CA VAL A 25 -12.09 -5.06 7.11
C VAL A 25 -10.99 -5.78 6.33
N ALA A 26 -9.72 -5.54 6.67
CA ALA A 26 -8.60 -6.21 6.02
C ALA A 26 -8.62 -7.73 6.28
N GLN A 27 -8.92 -8.17 7.51
CA GLN A 27 -9.07 -9.58 7.85
C GLN A 27 -10.29 -10.23 7.21
N ALA A 28 -11.41 -9.49 7.10
CA ALA A 28 -12.64 -9.98 6.48
C ALA A 28 -12.50 -10.15 4.96
N THR A 29 -11.82 -9.22 4.30
CA THR A 29 -11.68 -9.21 2.83
C THR A 29 -10.42 -9.90 2.35
N GLY A 30 -9.51 -10.27 3.26
CA GLY A 30 -8.18 -10.75 2.90
C GLY A 30 -7.38 -9.68 2.14
N SER A 31 -7.52 -8.42 2.55
CA SER A 31 -6.75 -7.29 2.05
C SER A 31 -5.56 -6.99 2.98
N TYR A 32 -4.67 -6.11 2.56
CA TYR A 32 -3.60 -5.56 3.40
C TYR A 32 -3.81 -4.06 3.60
N VAL A 33 -3.17 -3.49 4.63
CA VAL A 33 -3.32 -2.07 4.98
C VAL A 33 -2.20 -1.26 4.34
N TYR A 34 -2.52 -0.10 3.78
CA TYR A 34 -1.51 0.86 3.33
C TYR A 34 -1.85 2.28 3.80
N THR A 35 -0.82 3.11 3.95
CA THR A 35 -0.99 4.52 4.28
C THR A 35 0.19 5.35 3.79
N ASN A 36 -0.06 6.62 3.49
CA ASN A 36 0.97 7.64 3.26
C ASN A 36 1.16 8.57 4.48
N MET A 37 0.44 8.33 5.58
CA MET A 37 0.48 9.16 6.78
C MET A 37 1.40 8.57 7.84
N ARG A 38 2.43 9.32 8.25
CA ARG A 38 3.42 8.83 9.22
C ARG A 38 2.83 8.54 10.61
N SER A 39 1.83 9.30 11.05
CA SER A 39 1.13 9.04 12.33
C SER A 39 0.39 7.69 12.30
N LYS A 40 -0.36 7.42 11.23
CA LYS A 40 -1.04 6.14 11.01
C LYS A 40 -0.07 4.98 10.82
N TRP A 41 1.06 5.22 10.17
CA TRP A 41 2.10 4.21 10.07
C TRP A 41 2.64 3.80 11.44
N LYS A 42 2.94 4.75 12.32
CA LYS A 42 3.37 4.45 13.71
C LYS A 42 2.31 3.65 14.47
N GLU A 43 1.04 4.00 14.29
CA GLU A 43 -0.09 3.30 14.90
C GLU A 43 -0.16 1.83 14.41
N ILE A 44 -0.06 1.58 13.10
CA ILE A 44 0.01 0.22 12.53
C ILE A 44 1.22 -0.54 13.08
N MET A 45 2.41 0.07 13.08
CA MET A 45 3.63 -0.56 13.60
C MET A 45 3.54 -0.89 15.09
N SER A 46 2.75 -0.15 15.88
CA SER A 46 2.56 -0.49 17.31
C SER A 46 1.82 -1.82 17.53
N THR A 47 1.13 -2.34 16.50
CA THR A 47 0.45 -3.64 16.54
C THR A 47 1.39 -4.81 16.21
N HIS A 48 2.62 -4.49 15.78
CA HIS A 48 3.69 -5.45 15.52
C HIS A 48 4.32 -5.89 16.84
N THR A 49 4.34 -7.19 17.12
CA THR A 49 4.94 -7.72 18.37
C THR A 49 6.42 -8.02 18.12
N SER A 50 7.30 -7.01 18.24
CA SER A 50 8.78 -7.03 18.17
C SER A 50 9.43 -7.69 16.93
N PRO A 51 10.59 -7.21 16.46
CA PRO A 51 11.27 -7.82 15.32
C PRO A 51 11.82 -9.20 15.72
N ASN A 52 11.19 -10.28 15.24
CA ASN A 52 11.75 -11.62 15.31
C ASN A 52 12.76 -11.81 14.17
N VAL A 53 13.70 -12.74 14.33
CA VAL A 53 14.68 -13.11 13.28
C VAL A 53 13.99 -13.49 11.96
N GLU A 54 12.78 -14.06 12.03
CA GLU A 54 11.94 -14.43 10.88
C GLU A 54 11.40 -13.23 10.08
N ASP A 55 11.34 -12.03 10.67
CA ASP A 55 10.92 -10.82 9.94
C ASP A 55 11.98 -10.40 8.90
N THR A 56 13.19 -10.97 8.97
CA THR A 56 14.26 -10.73 8.00
C THR A 56 14.14 -11.57 6.73
N CYS A 57 13.28 -12.60 6.70
CA CYS A 57 13.16 -13.50 5.56
C CYS A 57 12.71 -12.79 4.26
N TRP A 58 11.96 -11.70 4.39
CA TRP A 58 11.50 -10.88 3.27
C TRP A 58 12.36 -9.63 3.00
N SER A 59 13.45 -9.44 3.74
CA SER A 59 14.30 -8.23 3.68
C SER A 59 14.73 -7.87 2.25
N ALA A 60 15.21 -8.85 1.47
CA ALA A 60 15.65 -8.64 0.10
C ALA A 60 14.56 -8.01 -0.80
N LEU A 61 13.31 -8.44 -0.60
CA LEU A 61 12.15 -7.89 -1.29
C LEU A 61 11.80 -6.49 -0.75
N THR A 62 11.70 -6.34 0.57
CA THR A 62 11.29 -5.07 1.19
C THR A 62 12.30 -3.95 0.94
N ASP A 63 13.60 -4.26 0.93
CA ASP A 63 14.66 -3.30 0.64
C ASP A 63 14.65 -2.92 -0.83
N THR A 64 14.44 -3.88 -1.74
CA THR A 64 14.29 -3.60 -3.17
C THR A 64 13.11 -2.65 -3.43
N LEU A 65 11.94 -2.91 -2.84
CA LEU A 65 10.77 -2.03 -2.98
C LEU A 65 10.97 -0.65 -2.36
N ARG A 66 11.76 -0.56 -1.28
CA ARG A 66 12.12 0.71 -0.65
C ARG A 66 13.04 1.55 -1.55
N ASP A 67 13.98 0.92 -2.23
CA ASP A 67 14.99 1.61 -3.03
C ASP A 67 14.47 2.08 -4.40
N LEU A 68 13.42 1.43 -4.92
CA LEU A 68 12.82 1.77 -6.21
C LEU A 68 11.95 3.04 -6.11
N PRO A 69 12.28 4.13 -6.86
CA PRO A 69 11.44 5.32 -6.90
C PRO A 69 10.24 5.08 -7.84
N LEU A 70 9.11 4.71 -7.28
CA LEU A 70 7.87 4.49 -8.03
C LEU A 70 7.13 5.81 -8.20
N LYS A 71 6.56 6.02 -9.38
CA LYS A 71 5.70 7.17 -9.64
C LYS A 71 4.25 6.83 -9.30
N PHE A 72 3.54 7.78 -8.71
CA PHE A 72 2.14 7.66 -8.32
C PHE A 72 1.33 8.82 -8.86
N LEU A 73 0.11 8.51 -9.29
CA LEU A 73 -0.89 9.52 -9.62
C LEU A 73 -1.47 10.09 -8.33
N LEU A 74 -1.43 11.41 -8.16
CA LEU A 74 -1.99 12.11 -7.00
C LEU A 74 -3.16 12.98 -7.45
N GLN A 75 -4.29 12.89 -6.73
CA GLN A 75 -5.49 13.69 -6.99
C GLN A 75 -5.98 13.64 -8.45
N VAL A 76 -5.90 12.47 -9.08
CA VAL A 76 -6.34 12.29 -10.46
C VAL A 76 -7.80 11.86 -10.51
N ASP A 77 -8.50 12.32 -11.56
CA ASP A 77 -9.86 11.91 -11.88
C ASP A 77 -10.01 10.37 -11.84
N PRO A 78 -10.96 9.83 -11.05
CA PRO A 78 -11.23 8.39 -11.02
C PRO A 78 -11.56 7.80 -12.39
N GLY A 79 -12.20 8.57 -13.28
CA GLY A 79 -12.50 8.15 -14.66
C GLY A 79 -11.22 7.81 -15.44
N PHE A 80 -10.20 8.67 -15.34
CA PHE A 80 -8.88 8.39 -15.92
C PHE A 80 -8.23 7.13 -15.33
N VAL A 81 -8.31 6.94 -14.00
CA VAL A 81 -7.73 5.75 -13.35
C VAL A 81 -8.38 4.46 -13.84
N SER A 82 -9.69 4.48 -14.10
CA SER A 82 -10.40 3.35 -14.72
C SER A 82 -9.95 3.14 -16.17
N HIS A 83 -9.85 4.20 -16.96
CA HIS A 83 -9.42 4.15 -18.37
C HIS A 83 -8.01 3.54 -18.55
N ILE A 84 -7.04 3.91 -17.71
CA ILE A 84 -5.69 3.33 -17.80
C ILE A 84 -5.67 1.84 -17.42
N ARG A 85 -6.59 1.41 -16.53
CA ARG A 85 -6.74 0.00 -16.15
C ARG A 85 -7.35 -0.81 -17.28
N GLU A 86 -8.38 -0.30 -17.94
CA GLU A 86 -9.02 -0.95 -19.09
C GLU A 86 -8.04 -1.12 -20.26
N LYS A 87 -7.15 -0.14 -20.47
CA LYS A 87 -6.06 -0.25 -21.46
C LYS A 87 -4.94 -1.23 -21.08
N GLY A 88 -5.02 -1.89 -19.92
CA GLY A 88 -4.00 -2.83 -19.45
C GLY A 88 -2.65 -2.17 -19.12
N LYS A 89 -2.60 -0.85 -18.90
CA LYS A 89 -1.36 -0.15 -18.57
C LYS A 89 -0.88 -0.55 -17.18
N LEU A 90 0.42 -0.78 -17.01
CA LEU A 90 1.06 -1.20 -15.76
C LEU A 90 0.62 -2.59 -15.29
N GLU A 91 0.13 -3.45 -16.21
CA GLU A 91 -0.39 -4.77 -15.81
C GLU A 91 0.72 -5.73 -15.36
N GLN A 92 1.92 -5.65 -15.94
CA GLN A 92 3.04 -6.51 -15.56
C GLN A 92 3.44 -6.30 -14.10
N ILE A 93 3.71 -5.05 -13.70
CA ILE A 93 4.05 -4.74 -12.31
C ILE A 93 2.91 -5.06 -11.34
N ARG A 94 1.65 -4.84 -11.72
CA ARG A 94 0.48 -5.22 -10.90
C ARG A 94 0.40 -6.72 -10.71
N ARG A 95 0.65 -7.50 -11.77
CA ARG A 95 0.67 -8.96 -11.71
C ARG A 95 1.79 -9.44 -10.80
N CYS A 96 2.99 -8.87 -10.90
CA CYS A 96 4.10 -9.17 -10.01
C CYS A 96 3.74 -8.90 -8.53
N LEU A 97 3.20 -7.72 -8.22
CA LEU A 97 2.74 -7.38 -6.86
C LEU A 97 1.63 -8.31 -6.34
N ARG A 98 0.69 -8.73 -7.20
CA ARG A 98 -0.34 -9.72 -6.84
C ARG A 98 0.27 -11.08 -6.53
N LYS A 99 1.25 -11.55 -7.33
CA LYS A 99 1.94 -12.83 -7.08
C LYS A 99 2.63 -12.80 -5.72
N ILE A 100 3.38 -11.72 -5.43
CA ILE A 100 4.04 -11.49 -4.14
C ILE A 100 3.03 -11.59 -3.00
N TYR A 101 1.90 -10.89 -3.13
CA TYR A 101 0.86 -10.93 -2.10
C TYR A 101 0.30 -12.33 -1.86
N VAL A 102 0.02 -13.08 -2.93
CA VAL A 102 -0.48 -14.45 -2.84
C VAL A 102 0.55 -15.34 -2.15
N GLU A 103 1.84 -15.19 -2.48
CA GLU A 103 2.90 -16.03 -1.93
C GLU A 103 3.15 -15.77 -0.44
N ILE A 104 3.16 -14.49 -0.04
CA ILE A 104 3.26 -14.10 1.38
C ILE A 104 2.13 -14.75 2.20
N ASN A 105 0.92 -14.87 1.66
CA ASN A 105 -0.21 -15.48 2.37
C ASN A 105 -0.22 -17.01 2.38
N LYS A 106 0.58 -17.68 1.55
CA LYS A 106 0.67 -19.16 1.50
C LYS A 106 1.79 -19.71 2.38
N THR A 107 2.74 -18.87 2.72
CA THR A 107 4.01 -19.29 3.30
C THR A 107 3.90 -19.31 4.81
N ASP A 108 3.56 -20.48 5.39
CA ASP A 108 3.48 -20.63 6.84
C ASP A 108 4.78 -21.12 7.50
N ASP A 109 5.71 -21.77 6.78
CA ASP A 109 7.04 -22.17 7.31
C ASP A 109 7.86 -22.86 6.20
N SER A 110 8.65 -22.12 5.43
CA SER A 110 9.49 -22.72 4.38
C SER A 110 10.94 -22.30 4.47
N ARG A 111 11.85 -23.27 4.31
CA ARG A 111 13.30 -23.03 4.13
C ARG A 111 13.59 -22.26 2.82
N ASP A 112 12.60 -22.14 1.92
CA ASP A 112 12.75 -21.52 0.62
C ASP A 112 12.35 -20.04 0.57
N ILE A 113 11.83 -19.46 1.67
CA ILE A 113 11.34 -18.06 1.69
C ILE A 113 12.41 -17.07 1.23
N LEU A 114 13.66 -17.27 1.68
CA LEU A 114 14.78 -16.42 1.27
C LEU A 114 15.04 -16.48 -0.24
N SER A 115 14.90 -17.67 -0.84
CA SER A 115 15.07 -17.86 -2.29
C SER A 115 13.93 -17.20 -3.05
N ILE A 116 12.69 -17.40 -2.58
CA ILE A 116 11.48 -16.79 -3.13
C ILE A 116 11.55 -15.26 -3.06
N ALA A 117 11.91 -14.70 -1.90
CA ALA A 117 12.05 -13.26 -1.69
C ALA A 117 13.11 -12.65 -2.62
N LYS A 118 14.25 -13.34 -2.81
CA LYS A 118 15.29 -12.92 -3.78
C LYS A 118 14.79 -12.99 -5.23
N GLY A 119 14.06 -14.05 -5.58
CA GLY A 119 13.46 -14.20 -6.91
C GLY A 119 12.49 -13.07 -7.24
N PHE A 120 11.60 -12.71 -6.31
CA PHE A 120 10.71 -11.56 -6.48
C PHE A 120 11.44 -10.22 -6.50
N ALA A 121 12.51 -10.08 -5.72
CA ALA A 121 13.34 -8.88 -5.76
C ALA A 121 13.98 -8.68 -7.14
N SER A 122 14.47 -9.76 -7.79
CA SER A 122 14.93 -9.69 -9.19
C SER A 122 13.78 -9.40 -10.17
N GLU A 123 12.66 -10.12 -10.07
CA GLU A 123 11.50 -9.93 -10.97
C GLU A 123 11.01 -8.48 -10.94
N ILE A 124 10.88 -7.88 -9.75
CA ILE A 124 10.48 -6.47 -9.61
C ILE A 124 11.48 -5.53 -10.30
N LYS A 125 12.79 -5.76 -10.15
CA LYS A 125 13.81 -4.89 -10.76
C LYS A 125 13.75 -4.95 -12.28
N ASP A 126 13.51 -6.12 -12.84
CA ASP A 126 13.38 -6.32 -14.28
C ASP A 126 12.11 -5.64 -14.80
N GLU A 127 10.98 -5.88 -14.15
CA GLU A 127 9.68 -5.30 -14.51
C GLU A 127 9.62 -3.77 -14.30
N TYR A 128 10.44 -3.24 -13.38
CA TYR A 128 10.53 -1.81 -13.13
C TYR A 128 11.01 -1.01 -14.35
N ARG A 129 11.85 -1.61 -15.21
CA ARG A 129 12.28 -0.96 -16.46
C ARG A 129 11.10 -0.76 -17.41
N SER A 130 10.33 -1.82 -17.64
CA SER A 130 9.10 -1.77 -18.44
C SER A 130 8.10 -0.78 -17.85
N PHE A 131 7.94 -0.78 -16.52
CA PHE A 131 7.11 0.18 -15.80
C PHE A 131 7.49 1.64 -16.12
N GLN A 132 8.78 1.99 -16.10
CA GLN A 132 9.23 3.36 -16.38
C GLN A 132 8.90 3.80 -17.81
N GLU A 133 9.00 2.90 -18.77
CA GLU A 133 8.64 3.17 -20.17
C GLU A 133 7.13 3.31 -20.34
N GLU A 134 6.34 2.40 -19.77
CA GLU A 134 4.88 2.48 -19.78
C GLU A 134 4.37 3.72 -19.08
N TRP A 135 5.00 4.13 -17.97
CA TRP A 135 4.60 5.31 -17.21
C TRP A 135 4.69 6.60 -18.03
N LYS A 136 5.70 6.73 -18.90
CA LYS A 136 5.77 7.88 -19.83
C LYS A 136 4.54 7.95 -20.74
N THR A 137 4.01 6.80 -21.16
CA THR A 137 2.77 6.77 -21.95
C THR A 137 1.54 7.15 -21.12
N VAL A 138 1.51 6.79 -19.84
CA VAL A 138 0.46 7.22 -18.90
C VAL A 138 0.49 8.73 -18.69
N GLU A 139 1.67 9.34 -18.55
CA GLU A 139 1.81 10.80 -18.44
C GLU A 139 1.31 11.53 -19.70
N VAL A 140 1.56 10.98 -20.88
CA VAL A 140 1.03 11.52 -22.15
C VAL A 140 -0.50 11.39 -22.21
N ASP A 141 -1.03 10.22 -21.86
CA ASP A 141 -2.48 9.98 -21.85
C ASP A 141 -3.20 10.87 -20.82
N LEU A 142 -2.57 11.11 -19.66
CA LEU A 142 -3.09 12.01 -18.64
C LEU A 142 -3.18 13.45 -19.15
N LYS A 143 -2.12 13.94 -19.81
CA LYS A 143 -2.13 15.27 -20.42
C LYS A 143 -3.23 15.42 -21.48
N LYS A 144 -3.49 14.37 -22.25
CA LYS A 144 -4.59 14.36 -23.23
C LYS A 144 -5.96 14.35 -22.56
N TRP A 145 -6.13 13.54 -21.50
CA TRP A 145 -7.38 13.45 -20.74
C TRP A 145 -7.79 14.77 -20.11
N MET A 146 -6.83 15.48 -19.51
CA MET A 146 -7.10 16.74 -18.81
C MET A 146 -7.22 17.97 -19.72
N GLY A 147 -6.91 17.86 -21.02
CA GLY A 147 -7.10 18.95 -21.99
C GLY A 147 -6.32 20.24 -21.67
N LYS A 148 -6.87 21.39 -22.08
CA LYS A 148 -6.27 22.73 -21.92
C LYS A 148 -6.54 23.42 -20.57
N ASP A 149 -7.35 22.81 -19.69
CA ASP A 149 -7.75 23.40 -18.39
C ASP A 149 -6.68 23.24 -17.29
N PHE A 150 -5.42 23.10 -17.72
CA PHE A 150 -4.21 22.80 -16.95
C PHE A 150 -3.81 23.84 -15.88
N LYS A 151 -4.57 24.94 -15.69
CA LYS A 151 -4.12 26.05 -14.82
C LYS A 151 -4.33 25.84 -13.32
N HIS A 152 -5.06 24.82 -12.88
CA HIS A 152 -5.39 24.67 -11.45
C HIS A 152 -5.12 23.29 -10.82
N SER A 153 -4.63 22.29 -11.57
CA SER A 153 -4.40 20.96 -10.98
C SER A 153 -2.97 20.81 -10.45
N LEU A 154 -2.91 20.62 -9.13
CA LEU A 154 -1.76 20.21 -8.33
C LEU A 154 -0.98 19.04 -8.95
N THR A 155 0.29 18.91 -8.54
CA THR A 155 1.26 17.86 -8.89
C THR A 155 0.61 16.51 -9.18
N THR A 156 0.43 16.16 -10.46
CA THR A 156 -0.36 14.98 -10.83
C THR A 156 0.39 13.67 -10.74
N SER A 157 1.72 13.74 -10.67
CA SER A 157 2.62 12.59 -10.54
C SER A 157 3.67 12.91 -9.48
N VAL A 158 3.80 12.06 -8.47
CA VAL A 158 4.80 12.20 -7.41
C VAL A 158 5.62 10.92 -7.32
N GLU A 159 6.92 11.07 -7.06
CA GLU A 159 7.76 9.92 -6.72
C GLU A 159 7.52 9.52 -5.27
N ALA A 160 7.34 8.22 -5.03
CA ALA A 160 7.23 7.65 -3.72
C ALA A 160 8.04 6.37 -3.59
N ARG A 161 8.41 6.06 -2.36
CA ARG A 161 9.04 4.79 -1.99
C ARG A 161 8.03 3.92 -1.25
N MET A 162 8.05 2.62 -1.53
CA MET A 162 7.19 1.65 -0.85
C MET A 162 7.97 1.01 0.29
N ASN A 163 7.62 1.36 1.53
CA ASN A 163 8.12 0.70 2.71
C ASN A 163 7.17 -0.43 3.11
N LEU A 164 7.49 -1.64 2.67
CA LEU A 164 6.72 -2.84 2.96
C LEU A 164 7.21 -3.49 4.26
N THR A 165 6.28 -3.93 5.12
CA THR A 165 6.58 -4.69 6.34
C THR A 165 5.75 -5.97 6.33
N ILE A 166 6.41 -7.11 6.50
CA ILE A 166 5.83 -8.45 6.49
C ILE A 166 6.24 -9.15 7.79
N PRO A 167 5.43 -9.04 8.86
CA PRO A 167 5.67 -9.78 10.10
C PRO A 167 5.48 -11.27 9.88
N SER A 168 6.37 -12.07 10.44
CA SER A 168 6.28 -13.54 10.55
C SER A 168 4.90 -14.02 11.01
N GLN A 169 4.32 -13.40 12.04
CA GLN A 169 3.01 -13.77 12.58
C GLN A 169 1.84 -12.94 12.05
N GLY A 170 2.09 -12.01 11.13
CA GLY A 170 1.12 -10.99 10.73
C GLY A 170 0.83 -9.94 11.81
N PHE A 171 0.17 -8.87 11.41
CA PHE A 171 -0.34 -7.83 12.30
C PHE A 171 -1.62 -8.30 12.99
N LYS A 172 -1.66 -8.18 14.33
CA LYS A 172 -2.76 -8.65 15.17
C LYS A 172 -3.15 -7.58 16.19
N LEU A 173 -4.44 -7.28 16.26
CA LEU A 173 -5.03 -6.45 17.31
C LEU A 173 -5.83 -7.34 18.26
N LYS A 174 -5.53 -7.27 19.57
CA LYS A 174 -6.21 -8.10 20.59
C LYS A 174 -7.73 -7.87 20.65
N THR A 175 -8.20 -6.70 20.20
CA THR A 175 -9.61 -6.32 20.16
C THR A 175 -10.38 -7.04 19.05
N ILE A 176 -9.74 -7.37 17.93
CA ILE A 176 -10.43 -7.87 16.73
C ILE A 176 -10.93 -9.30 16.86
N PRO A 177 -10.15 -10.27 17.39
CA PRO A 177 -10.66 -11.61 17.64
C PRO A 177 -11.92 -11.61 18.51
N ARG A 178 -12.04 -10.69 19.48
CA ARG A 178 -13.25 -10.55 20.31
C ARG A 178 -14.46 -10.10 19.50
N LEU A 179 -14.27 -9.15 18.58
CA LEU A 179 -15.33 -8.70 17.67
C LEU A 179 -15.77 -9.82 16.72
N ILE A 180 -14.82 -10.57 16.14
CA ILE A 180 -15.10 -11.68 15.22
C ILE A 180 -15.83 -12.83 15.94
N VAL A 181 -15.39 -13.21 17.15
CA VAL A 181 -16.05 -14.26 17.95
C VAL A 181 -17.51 -13.90 18.22
N THR A 182 -17.81 -12.62 18.43
CA THR A 182 -19.17 -12.13 18.67
C THR A 182 -20.07 -12.28 17.43
N GLN A 183 -19.50 -12.24 16.23
CA GLN A 183 -20.24 -12.32 14.95
C GLN A 183 -20.52 -13.76 14.46
N LYS A 184 -20.19 -14.81 15.24
CA LYS A 184 -20.45 -16.24 14.97
C LYS A 184 -19.91 -16.84 13.64
N ASN A 185 -19.18 -16.09 12.82
CA ASN A 185 -18.64 -16.54 11.52
C ASN A 185 -17.11 -16.47 11.48
N LYS A 186 -16.42 -17.13 12.41
CA LYS A 186 -14.94 -17.06 12.52
C LYS A 186 -14.22 -17.50 11.25
N ASP A 187 -14.76 -18.50 10.55
CA ASP A 187 -14.12 -19.11 9.37
C ASP A 187 -14.07 -18.17 8.16
N LEU A 188 -14.86 -17.08 8.17
CA LEU A 188 -14.83 -16.06 7.11
C LEU A 188 -13.72 -15.03 7.30
N PHE A 189 -13.02 -15.02 8.43
CA PHE A 189 -12.02 -14.00 8.75
C PHE A 189 -10.62 -14.60 8.86
N ARG A 190 -9.63 -13.86 8.34
CA ARG A 190 -8.22 -14.19 8.58
C ARG A 190 -7.84 -13.93 10.04
N ASN A 191 -6.93 -14.75 10.56
CA ASN A 191 -6.41 -14.61 11.92
C ASN A 191 -5.49 -13.38 12.10
N SER A 192 -4.88 -12.90 11.03
CA SER A 192 -4.00 -11.74 11.00
C SER A 192 -3.96 -11.07 9.63
N VAL A 193 -3.43 -9.86 9.57
CA VAL A 193 -3.08 -9.20 8.30
C VAL A 193 -1.60 -9.45 8.03
N SER A 194 -1.28 -10.08 6.90
CA SER A 194 0.08 -10.58 6.62
C SER A 194 1.11 -9.50 6.31
N MET A 195 0.68 -8.32 5.85
CA MET A 195 1.60 -7.23 5.53
C MET A 195 0.95 -5.85 5.65
N ALA A 196 1.78 -4.82 5.75
CA ALA A 196 1.35 -3.42 5.69
C ALA A 196 2.38 -2.60 4.90
N MET A 197 1.92 -1.53 4.26
CA MET A 197 2.76 -0.71 3.38
C MET A 197 2.67 0.78 3.72
N PHE A 198 3.82 1.42 3.85
CA PHE A 198 3.93 2.87 3.94
C PHE A 198 4.42 3.46 2.62
N ILE A 199 3.64 4.38 2.06
CA ILE A 199 3.98 5.10 0.83
C ILE A 199 4.60 6.44 1.23
N ASP A 200 5.92 6.54 1.09
CA ASP A 200 6.67 7.75 1.45
C ASP A 200 6.83 8.62 0.21
N TYR A 201 5.95 9.61 0.06
CA TYR A 201 6.06 10.61 -1.01
C TYR A 201 7.30 11.46 -0.77
N LYS A 202 8.17 11.58 -1.78
CA LYS A 202 9.22 12.60 -1.76
C LYS A 202 8.55 13.97 -1.84
N GLN A 203 8.55 14.70 -0.72
CA GLN A 203 8.14 16.10 -0.67
C GLN A 203 9.21 16.99 -1.28
#